data_AF-A0A8T5UV15-F1
#
_entry.id   AF-A0A8T5UV15-F1
#
_cell.length_a   1.000
_cell.length_b   1.000
_cell.length_c   1.000
_cell.angle_alpha   90.00
_cell.angle_beta   90.00
_cell.angle_gamma   90.00
#
_symmetry.space_group_name_H-M   'P 1'
#
loop_
_entity.id
_entity.type
_entity.pdbx_description
1 polymer ?
#
loop_
_entity_poly.entity_id
_entity_poly.type
_entity_poly.pdbx_seq_one_letter_code
_entity_poly.pdbx_strand_id
1 'polypeptide(L)' 'MKNEEKLTPLMETPKGVEVTIRKSQAAELIFIINHNFAPATVSLDGKYKDIIKTRELQGNVLVEPQHTLILEKII' A
#
# COMPACT_ATOMS: atom_id res chain seq x y z
N MET A 1 34.12 9.08 4.39
CA MET A 1 33.01 9.17 3.40
C MET A 1 31.72 9.02 4.20
N LYS A 2 30.80 10.00 4.13
CA LYS A 2 29.51 9.89 4.81
C LYS A 2 28.71 8.79 4.09
N ASN A 3 28.25 7.78 4.81
CA ASN A 3 27.26 6.84 4.29
C ASN A 3 25.93 7.59 4.17
N GLU A 4 25.56 7.97 2.96
CA GLU A 4 24.21 8.44 2.68
C GLU A 4 23.28 7.20 2.71
N GLU A 5 22.33 7.17 3.64
CA GLU A 5 21.29 6.14 3.66
C GLU A 5 20.42 6.31 2.41
N LYS A 6 20.35 5.26 1.58
CA LYS A 6 19.46 5.25 0.42
C LYS A 6 18.01 5.19 0.89
N LEU A 7 17.27 6.27 0.66
CA LEU A 7 15.82 6.24 0.77
C LEU A 7 15.27 5.26 -0.26
N THR A 8 14.47 4.31 0.19
CA THR A 8 13.79 3.33 -0.66
C THR A 8 12.29 3.57 -0.59
N PRO A 9 11.57 3.44 -1.72
CA PRO A 9 10.12 3.53 -1.71
C PRO A 9 9.53 2.34 -0.95
N LEU A 10 8.41 2.59 -0.27
CA LEU A 10 7.65 1.54 0.39
C LEU A 10 7.02 0.58 -0.63
N MET A 11 6.52 1.13 -1.74
CA MET A 11 5.90 0.39 -2.82
C MET A 11 5.95 1.23 -4.10
N GLU A 12 6.23 0.60 -5.24
CA GLU A 12 6.08 1.24 -6.54
C GLU A 12 4.60 1.44 -6.86
N THR A 13 4.21 2.66 -7.22
CA THR A 13 2.81 2.99 -7.50
C THR A 13 2.63 3.90 -8.70
N PRO A 14 1.47 3.84 -9.39
CA PRO A 14 1.14 4.80 -10.44
C PRO A 14 1.05 6.23 -9.90
N LYS A 15 1.24 7.22 -10.78
CA LYS A 15 1.03 8.63 -10.44
C LYS A 15 -0.37 8.84 -9.85
N GLY A 16 -0.44 9.62 -8.77
CA GLY A 16 -1.70 9.92 -8.07
C GLY A 16 -2.18 8.83 -7.10
N VAL A 17 -1.43 7.72 -6.98
CA VAL A 17 -1.61 6.78 -5.89
C VAL A 17 -0.58 7.09 -4.80
N GLU A 18 -1.04 7.24 -3.57
CA GLU A 18 -0.22 7.46 -2.39
C GLU A 18 -0.13 6.16 -1.58
N VAL A 19 1.07 5.89 -1.04
CA VAL A 19 1.27 4.81 -0.07
C VAL A 19 1.95 5.34 1.18
N THR A 20 1.34 5.10 2.34
CA THR A 20 1.91 5.45 3.65
C THR A 20 1.85 4.25 4.59
N ILE A 21 2.72 4.26 5.59
CA ILE A 21 2.81 3.19 6.58
C ILE A 21 2.71 3.74 7.99
N ARG A 22 1.96 3.03 8.82
CA ARG A 22 1.87 3.28 10.25
C ARG A 22 2.31 2.02 10.99
N LYS A 23 3.43 2.13 11.71
CA LYS A 23 4.01 1.05 12.50
C LYS A 23 3.81 1.31 13.98
N SER A 24 3.49 0.26 14.72
CA SER A 24 3.47 0.21 16.18
C SER A 24 4.12 -1.09 16.64
N GLN A 25 4.26 -1.31 17.95
CA GLN A 25 4.73 -2.60 18.47
C GLN A 25 3.77 -3.77 18.13
N ALA A 26 2.48 -3.48 17.98
CA ALA A 26 1.45 -4.51 17.81
C ALA A 26 1.10 -4.79 16.35
N ALA A 27 1.26 -3.80 15.47
CA ALA A 27 0.78 -3.89 14.10
C ALA A 27 1.51 -2.93 13.15
N GLU A 28 1.54 -3.34 11.89
CA GLU A 28 1.99 -2.56 10.73
C GLU A 28 0.83 -2.45 9.74
N LEU A 29 0.43 -1.21 9.44
CA LEU A 29 -0.66 -0.91 8.52
C LEU A 29 -0.14 -0.10 7.33
N ILE A 30 -0.49 -0.54 6.13
CA ILE A 30 -0.21 0.15 4.88
C ILE A 30 -1.51 0.78 4.36
N PHE A 31 -1.47 2.06 4.07
CA PHE A 31 -2.57 2.81 3.47
C PHE A 31 -2.25 3.02 2.01
N ILE A 32 -3.14 2.62 1.11
CA ILE A 32 -3.03 2.89 -0.33
C ILE A 32 -4.22 3.75 -0.70
N ILE A 33 -3.96 4.97 -1.16
CA ILE A 33 -5.00 5.96 -1.48
C ILE A 33 -4.90 6.31 -2.96
N ASN A 34 -5.97 6.07 -3.71
CA ASN A 34 -6.05 6.49 -5.10
C ASN A 34 -6.68 7.89 -5.20
N HIS A 35 -5.86 8.93 -5.35
CA HIS A 35 -6.32 10.31 -5.56
C HIS A 35 -6.82 10.57 -6.98
N ASN A 36 -6.70 9.61 -7.90
CA ASN A 36 -7.19 9.77 -9.26
C ASN A 36 -8.73 9.63 -9.33
N PHE A 37 -9.31 10.25 -10.35
CA PHE A 37 -10.72 10.01 -10.75
C PHE A 37 -10.88 8.81 -11.69
N ALA A 38 -9.80 8.02 -11.87
CA ALA A 38 -9.77 6.79 -12.65
C ALA A 38 -9.23 5.63 -11.78
N PRO A 39 -9.62 4.37 -12.07
CA PRO A 39 -9.05 3.21 -11.39
C PRO A 39 -7.53 3.15 -11.59
N ALA A 40 -6.81 2.68 -10.58
CA ALA A 40 -5.36 2.49 -10.63
C ALA A 40 -5.00 1.08 -10.14
N THR A 41 -4.03 0.45 -10.79
CA THR A 41 -3.53 -0.88 -10.40
C THR A 41 -2.26 -0.73 -9.57
N VAL A 42 -2.21 -1.41 -8.42
CA VAL A 42 -1.04 -1.45 -7.55
C VAL A 42 -0.56 -2.90 -7.42
N SER A 43 0.76 -3.11 -7.49
CA SER A 43 1.37 -4.43 -7.33
C SER A 43 1.78 -4.64 -5.87
N LEU A 44 1.14 -5.61 -5.20
CA LEU A 44 1.51 -6.00 -3.84
C LEU A 44 2.68 -7.00 -3.87
N ASP A 45 3.62 -6.83 -2.94
CA ASP A 45 4.82 -7.68 -2.75
C ASP A 45 4.53 -8.96 -1.95
N GLY A 46 3.26 -9.22 -1.61
CA GLY A 46 2.87 -10.34 -0.77
C GLY A 46 1.35 -10.44 -0.58
N LYS A 47 0.96 -11.22 0.42
CA LYS A 47 -0.44 -11.35 0.84
C LYS A 47 -0.75 -10.34 1.93
N TYR A 48 -1.89 -9.68 1.77
CA TYR A 48 -2.37 -8.67 2.69
C TYR A 48 -3.84 -8.89 3.01
N LYS A 49 -4.23 -8.55 4.23
CA LYS A 49 -5.61 -8.43 4.64
C LYS A 49 -6.05 -6.97 4.49
N ASP A 50 -7.04 -6.74 3.63
CA ASP A 50 -7.81 -5.49 3.63
C ASP A 50 -8.70 -5.49 4.87
N ILE A 51 -8.34 -4.67 5.86
CA ILE A 51 -9.02 -4.67 7.16
C ILE A 51 -10.39 -3.98 7.11
N ILE A 52 -10.68 -3.21 6.06
CA ILE A 52 -11.97 -2.53 5.91
C ILE A 52 -13.00 -3.50 5.32
N LYS A 53 -12.63 -4.23 4.26
CA LYS A 53 -13.53 -5.19 3.60
C LYS A 53 -13.38 -6.63 4.10
N THR A 54 -12.42 -6.89 4.99
CA THR A 54 -12.09 -8.22 5.54
C THR A 54 -11.86 -9.25 4.43
N ARG A 55 -11.01 -8.91 3.45
CA ARG A 55 -10.64 -9.79 2.34
C ARG A 55 -9.13 -9.88 2.18
N GLU A 56 -8.66 -11.01 1.67
CA GLU A 56 -7.26 -11.18 1.30
C GLU A 56 -7.00 -10.62 -0.10
N LEU A 57 -5.85 -9.95 -0.26
CA LEU A 57 -5.37 -9.35 -1.49
C LEU A 57 -3.92 -9.76 -1.74
N GLN A 58 -3.58 -10.02 -2.99
CA GLN A 58 -2.22 -10.36 -3.43
C GLN A 58 -2.02 -10.02 -4.91
N GLY A 59 -0.78 -9.79 -5.33
CA GLY A 59 -0.44 -9.48 -6.72
C GLY A 59 -0.99 -8.13 -7.17
N ASN A 60 -1.55 -8.06 -8.38
CA ASN A 60 -2.09 -6.83 -8.94
C ASN A 60 -3.49 -6.55 -8.40
N VAL A 61 -3.66 -5.44 -7.69
CA VAL A 61 -4.93 -5.02 -7.09
C VAL A 61 -5.42 -3.75 -7.76
N LEU A 62 -6.67 -3.78 -8.23
CA LEU A 62 -7.36 -2.59 -8.70
C LEU A 62 -7.86 -1.75 -7.50
N VAL A 63 -7.48 -0.48 -7.46
CA VAL A 63 -7.96 0.52 -6.51
C VAL A 63 -8.88 1.47 -7.27
N GLU A 64 -10.16 1.47 -6.90
CA GLU A 64 -11.19 2.31 -7.52
C GLU A 64 -10.86 3.82 -7.38
N PRO A 65 -11.44 4.69 -8.23
CA PRO A 65 -11.31 6.14 -8.10
C PRO A 65 -11.64 6.62 -6.68
N GLN A 66 -10.83 7.52 -6.13
CA GLN A 66 -11.03 8.10 -4.79
C GLN A 66 -11.16 7.06 -3.66
N HIS A 67 -10.63 5.85 -3.86
CA HIS A 67 -10.75 4.76 -2.90
C HIS A 67 -9.47 4.57 -2.08
N THR A 68 -9.66 4.08 -0.85
CA THR A 68 -8.58 3.77 0.09
C THR A 68 -8.61 2.30 0.46
N LEU A 69 -7.46 1.65 0.45
CA LEU A 69 -7.23 0.35 1.08
C LEU A 69 -6.40 0.55 2.36
N ILE A 70 -6.74 -0.21 3.39
CA ILE A 70 -5.92 -0.32 4.60
C ILE A 70 -5.54 -1.79 4.75
N LEU A 71 -4.24 -2.06 4.67
CA LEU A 71 -3.69 -3.39 4.53
C LEU A 71 -2.86 -3.76 5.75
N GLU A 72 -3.04 -4.98 6.22
CA GLU A 72 -2.19 -5.64 7.20
C GLU A 72 -1.50 -6.84 6.52
N LYS A 73 -0.18 -6.98 6.68
CA LYS A 73 0.58 -8.06 6.02
C LYS A 73 0.24 -9.41 6.66
N ILE A 74 -0.08 -10.40 5.82
CA ILE A 74 -0.28 -11.78 6.28
C ILE A 74 1.08 -12.48 6.20
N ILE A 75 1.54 -13.01 7.34
CA ILE A 75 2.79 -13.78 7.48
C ILE A 75 2.58 -15.20 6.96
#